data_AF-A0A0F9FLA8-F1
#
_entry.id   AF-A0A0F9FLA8-F1
#
_cell.length_a   1.000
_cell.length_b   1.000
_cell.length_c   1.000
_cell.angle_alpha   90.00
_cell.angle_beta   90.00
_cell.angle_gamma   90.00
#
_symmetry.space_group_name_H-M   'P 1'
#
loop_
_entity.id
_entity.type
_entity.pdbx_description
1 polymer ?
#
loop_
_entity_poly.entity_id
_entity_poly.type
_entity_poly.pdbx_seq_one_letter_code
_entity_poly.pdbx_strand_id
1 'polypeptide(L)'
;MNSRERVLSTYNFKIPDRIPLDFCAEEPVYNALIEKTGFDDGLELMEYFHIDFRWARPRWTGTVIKTDDGLERDFFGIPRRGQGVGYPVAHPLSHIESGKDLNDYPFWPDPEWYDYDIYVEEAEKFRDQGYAVYG
;
A
#
# COMPACT_ATOMS: atom_id res chain seq x y z
N MET A 1 -12.33 -7.82 22.92
CA MET A 1 -11.74 -6.55 22.44
C MET A 1 -11.99 -6.45 20.96
N ASN A 2 -12.12 -5.25 20.39
CA ASN A 2 -12.13 -5.09 18.93
C ASN A 2 -10.70 -5.18 18.35
N SER A 3 -10.61 -5.23 17.03
CA SER A 3 -9.33 -5.35 16.31
C SER A 3 -8.35 -4.23 16.66
N ARG A 4 -8.83 -2.98 16.75
CA ARG A 4 -8.03 -1.82 17.15
C ARG A 4 -7.47 -1.96 18.56
N GLU A 5 -8.30 -2.28 19.53
CA GLU A 5 -7.90 -2.48 20.94
C GLU A 5 -6.88 -3.61 21.08
N ARG A 6 -7.03 -4.68 20.30
CA ARG A 6 -6.11 -5.83 20.26
C ARG A 6 -4.72 -5.45 19.76
N VAL A 7 -4.66 -4.75 18.63
CA VAL A 7 -3.41 -4.26 18.06
C VAL A 7 -2.75 -3.25 18.99
N LEU A 8 -3.50 -2.26 19.49
CA LEU A 8 -2.96 -1.25 20.40
C LEU A 8 -2.47 -1.87 21.72
N SER A 9 -3.15 -2.88 22.26
CA SER A 9 -2.68 -3.60 23.45
C SER A 9 -1.33 -4.26 23.19
N THR A 10 -1.19 -4.91 22.03
CA THR A 10 0.06 -5.56 21.60
C THR A 10 1.19 -4.53 21.45
N TYR A 11 0.95 -3.39 20.81
CA TYR A 11 1.94 -2.31 20.65
C TYR A 11 2.31 -1.64 21.98
N ASN A 12 1.46 -1.73 22.99
CA ASN A 12 1.76 -1.28 24.34
C ASN A 12 2.34 -2.39 25.24
N PHE A 13 2.82 -3.49 24.65
CA PHE A 13 3.41 -4.64 25.36
C PHE A 13 2.48 -5.26 26.43
N LYS A 14 1.17 -5.21 26.20
CA LYS A 14 0.13 -5.86 27.03
C LYS A 14 -0.34 -7.15 26.36
N ILE A 15 -0.86 -8.09 27.16
CA ILE A 15 -1.43 -9.35 26.65
C ILE A 15 -2.83 -9.07 26.09
N PRO A 16 -3.08 -9.26 24.78
CA PRO A 16 -4.41 -9.15 24.19
C PRO A 16 -5.26 -10.43 24.38
N ASP A 17 -6.50 -10.42 23.87
CA ASP A 17 -7.42 -11.56 23.89
C ASP A 17 -7.03 -12.66 22.88
N ARG A 18 -6.34 -12.30 21.79
CA ARG A 18 -5.60 -13.19 20.89
C ARG A 18 -4.47 -12.41 20.19
N ILE A 19 -3.54 -13.15 19.56
CA ILE A 19 -2.50 -12.54 18.72
C ILE A 19 -3.19 -11.78 17.55
N PRO A 20 -2.83 -10.51 17.29
CA PRO A 20 -3.33 -9.80 16.11
C PRO A 20 -2.91 -10.50 14.82
N LEU A 21 -3.79 -10.47 13.81
CA LEU A 21 -3.59 -11.05 12.50
C LEU A 21 -3.55 -9.96 11.46
N ASP A 22 -2.56 -10.07 10.58
CA ASP A 22 -2.46 -9.31 9.34
C ASP A 22 -2.43 -10.29 8.16
N PHE A 23 -2.91 -9.83 7.00
CA PHE A 23 -2.86 -10.59 5.76
C PHE A 23 -2.52 -9.66 4.62
N CYS A 24 -1.44 -10.00 3.92
CA CYS A 24 -0.99 -9.31 2.73
C CYS A 24 -0.62 -10.34 1.67
N ALA A 25 -1.05 -10.08 0.43
CA ALA A 25 -0.72 -10.89 -0.72
C ALA A 25 -0.69 -10.02 -1.99
N GLU A 26 -0.16 -10.57 -3.07
CA GLU A 26 -0.24 -9.93 -4.39
C GLU A 26 -1.68 -10.02 -4.94
N GLU A 27 -2.05 -9.09 -5.82
CA GLU A 27 -3.37 -9.01 -6.43
C GLU A 27 -3.88 -10.34 -7.02
N PRO A 28 -3.07 -11.16 -7.73
CA PRO A 28 -3.53 -12.45 -8.23
C PRO A 28 -3.94 -13.43 -7.13
N VAL A 29 -3.36 -13.34 -5.94
CA VAL A 29 -3.72 -14.19 -4.80
C VAL A 29 -5.05 -13.73 -4.20
N TYR A 30 -5.25 -12.42 -4.03
CA TYR A 30 -6.56 -11.88 -3.61
C TYR A 30 -7.65 -12.31 -4.59
N ASN A 31 -7.44 -12.12 -5.90
CA ASN A 31 -8.41 -12.48 -6.93
C ASN A 31 -8.75 -13.97 -6.90
N ALA A 32 -7.75 -14.85 -6.76
CA ALA A 32 -7.97 -16.28 -6.66
C ALA A 32 -8.76 -16.67 -5.40
N LEU A 33 -8.49 -16.02 -4.26
CA LEU A 33 -9.22 -16.28 -3.02
C LEU A 33 -10.67 -15.81 -3.12
N ILE A 34 -10.91 -14.60 -3.62
CA ILE A 34 -12.24 -14.02 -3.84
C ILE A 34 -13.06 -14.93 -4.78
N GLU A 35 -12.47 -15.36 -5.90
CA GLU A 35 -13.13 -16.30 -6.83
C GLU A 35 -13.51 -17.61 -6.14
N LYS A 36 -12.66 -18.12 -5.24
CA LYS A 36 -12.89 -19.42 -4.58
C LYS A 36 -13.85 -19.37 -3.41
N THR A 37 -13.91 -18.25 -2.70
CA THR A 37 -14.82 -18.06 -1.57
C THR A 37 -16.17 -17.52 -2.00
N GLY A 38 -16.24 -16.83 -3.16
CA GLY A 38 -17.44 -16.16 -3.63
C GLY A 38 -17.75 -14.87 -2.86
N PHE A 39 -16.74 -14.24 -2.26
CA PHE A 39 -16.90 -12.91 -1.64
C PHE A 39 -16.91 -11.81 -2.70
N ASP A 40 -17.45 -10.64 -2.36
CA ASP A 40 -17.55 -9.52 -3.29
C ASP A 40 -16.21 -8.79 -3.45
N ASP A 41 -15.42 -8.71 -2.38
CA ASP A 41 -14.14 -7.99 -2.38
C ASP A 41 -13.13 -8.49 -1.34
N GLY A 42 -11.97 -7.82 -1.30
CA GLY A 42 -10.91 -8.11 -0.34
C GLY A 42 -11.27 -7.72 1.11
N LEU A 43 -12.20 -6.79 1.35
CA LEU A 43 -12.64 -6.42 2.69
C LEU A 43 -13.43 -7.57 3.31
N GLU A 44 -14.38 -8.15 2.56
CA GLU A 44 -15.13 -9.34 3.01
C GLU A 44 -14.20 -10.53 3.28
N LEU A 45 -13.21 -10.76 2.40
CA LEU A 45 -12.20 -11.79 2.62
C LEU A 45 -11.41 -11.55 3.92
N MET A 46 -11.01 -10.31 4.20
CA MET A 46 -10.29 -9.94 5.42
C MET A 46 -11.16 -10.07 6.67
N GLU A 47 -12.47 -9.81 6.57
CA GLU A 47 -13.42 -10.06 7.65
C GLU A 47 -13.54 -11.55 7.95
N TYR A 48 -13.66 -12.37 6.91
CA TYR A 48 -13.71 -13.84 7.03
C TYR A 48 -12.45 -14.41 7.67
N PHE A 49 -11.27 -13.88 7.35
CA PHE A 49 -9.99 -14.28 7.96
C PHE A 49 -9.73 -13.64 9.33
N HIS A 50 -10.65 -12.82 9.84
CA HIS A 50 -10.51 -12.11 11.12
C HIS A 50 -9.26 -11.23 11.20
N ILE A 51 -8.92 -10.57 10.08
CA ILE A 51 -7.77 -9.67 9.96
C ILE A 51 -8.06 -8.38 10.74
N ASP A 52 -7.13 -8.02 11.61
CA ASP A 52 -7.29 -6.91 12.54
C ASP A 52 -6.97 -5.54 11.94
N PHE A 53 -6.29 -5.55 10.80
CA PHE A 53 -5.83 -4.36 10.12
C PHE A 53 -6.68 -4.02 8.90
N ARG A 54 -6.74 -2.73 8.58
CA ARG A 54 -7.26 -2.20 7.32
C ARG A 54 -6.26 -1.20 6.75
N TRP A 55 -6.20 -1.11 5.42
CA TRP A 55 -5.29 -0.22 4.73
C TRP A 55 -6.06 0.95 4.16
N ALA A 56 -5.78 2.14 4.66
CA ALA A 56 -6.15 3.38 3.99
C ALA A 56 -4.98 3.79 3.09
N ARG A 57 -5.23 4.21 1.86
CA ARG A 57 -4.14 4.67 0.98
C ARG A 57 -4.51 5.96 0.27
N PRO A 58 -3.59 6.94 0.20
CA PRO A 58 -3.83 8.09 -0.65
C PRO A 58 -3.85 7.65 -2.12
N ARG A 59 -4.68 8.30 -2.93
CA ARG A 59 -4.76 7.98 -4.36
C ARG A 59 -3.77 8.83 -5.12
N TRP A 60 -2.91 8.19 -5.91
CA TRP A 60 -2.03 8.90 -6.84
C TRP A 60 -2.85 9.68 -7.87
N THR A 61 -2.58 10.98 -8.02
CA THR A 61 -3.18 11.89 -9.00
C THR A 61 -2.18 12.39 -10.03
N GLY A 62 -0.89 12.07 -9.86
CA GLY A 62 0.17 12.41 -10.81
C GLY A 62 0.07 11.66 -12.13
N THR A 63 0.88 12.09 -13.10
CA THR A 63 0.93 11.46 -14.43
C THR A 63 1.74 10.17 -14.39
N VAL A 64 1.23 9.11 -15.03
CA VAL A 64 2.00 7.89 -15.26
C VAL A 64 3.15 8.17 -16.22
N ILE A 65 4.38 7.94 -15.78
CA ILE A 65 5.58 8.16 -16.58
C ILE A 65 5.97 6.84 -17.23
N LYS A 66 6.22 6.86 -18.55
CA LYS A 66 6.64 5.68 -19.32
C LYS A 66 8.04 5.86 -19.89
N THR A 67 8.74 4.75 -20.10
CA THR A 67 9.94 4.69 -20.93
C THR A 67 9.58 4.73 -22.41
N ASP A 68 10.58 4.91 -23.28
CA ASP A 68 10.39 4.93 -24.74
C ASP A 68 9.85 3.60 -25.29
N ASP A 69 10.15 2.47 -24.63
CA ASP A 69 9.61 1.14 -24.94
C ASP A 69 8.23 0.88 -24.30
N GLY A 70 7.62 1.90 -23.68
CA GLY A 70 6.27 1.87 -23.14
C GLY A 70 6.13 1.27 -21.73
N LEU A 71 7.24 0.98 -21.06
CA LEU A 71 7.23 0.45 -19.70
C LEU A 71 6.90 1.54 -18.69
N GLU A 72 6.00 1.23 -17.76
CA GLU A 72 5.65 2.14 -16.68
C GLU A 72 6.81 2.26 -15.67
N ARG A 73 7.00 3.50 -15.19
CA ARG A 73 7.89 3.82 -14.09
C ARG A 73 7.07 3.98 -12.82
N ASP A 74 7.69 3.65 -11.69
CA ASP A 74 7.15 4.10 -10.41
C ASP A 74 7.25 5.62 -10.27
N PHE A 75 6.73 6.14 -9.15
CA PHE A 75 6.71 7.58 -8.87
C PHE A 75 8.11 8.20 -8.68
N PHE A 76 9.17 7.38 -8.59
CA PHE A 76 10.56 7.83 -8.62
C PHE A 76 11.20 7.68 -10.00
N GLY A 77 10.43 7.36 -11.05
CA GLY A 77 10.96 7.21 -12.40
C GLY A 77 11.68 5.88 -12.65
N ILE A 78 11.56 4.89 -11.76
CA ILE A 78 12.25 3.60 -11.90
C ILE A 78 11.37 2.66 -12.73
N PRO A 79 11.84 2.19 -13.90
CA PRO A 79 11.10 1.20 -14.69
C PRO A 79 11.07 -0.15 -13.96
N ARG A 80 9.91 -0.81 -13.97
CA ARG A 80 9.72 -2.09 -13.26
C ARG A 80 9.10 -3.15 -14.17
N ARG A 81 9.51 -4.42 -14.05
CA ARG A 81 8.93 -5.57 -14.78
C ARG A 81 8.62 -6.72 -13.83
N GLY A 82 7.59 -7.52 -14.14
CA GLY A 82 7.17 -8.68 -13.36
C GLY A 82 5.70 -8.60 -12.97
N GLN A 83 5.25 -9.55 -12.14
CA GLN A 83 3.90 -9.49 -11.55
C GLN A 83 3.88 -8.55 -10.33
N GLY A 84 2.70 -8.00 -10.03
CA GLY A 84 2.50 -7.10 -8.90
C GLY A 84 3.27 -5.80 -9.08
N VAL A 85 3.96 -5.36 -8.03
CA VAL A 85 4.86 -4.19 -8.07
C VAL A 85 6.10 -4.45 -8.95
N GLY A 86 6.39 -5.73 -9.27
CA GLY A 86 7.52 -6.11 -10.12
C GLY A 86 8.89 -5.78 -9.52
N TYR A 87 9.94 -6.01 -10.31
CA TYR A 87 11.32 -5.71 -9.95
C TYR A 87 11.84 -4.51 -10.74
N PRO A 88 12.67 -3.64 -10.14
CA PRO A 88 13.34 -2.57 -10.87
C PRO A 88 14.26 -3.17 -11.94
N VAL A 89 14.18 -2.66 -13.16
CA VAL A 89 15.01 -3.11 -14.29
C VAL A 89 16.07 -2.09 -14.70
N ALA A 90 16.12 -0.96 -14.01
CA ALA A 90 17.17 0.04 -14.16
C ALA A 90 17.45 0.71 -12.82
N HIS A 91 18.58 1.41 -12.75
CA HIS A 91 19.00 2.19 -11.58
C HIS A 91 19.24 3.65 -12.01
N PRO A 92 18.18 4.48 -12.12
CA PRO A 92 18.29 5.83 -12.68
C PRO A 92 19.29 6.73 -11.94
N LEU A 93 19.50 6.49 -10.64
CA LEU A 93 20.42 7.27 -9.82
C LEU A 93 21.82 6.65 -9.70
N SER A 94 22.14 5.58 -10.44
CA SER A 94 23.45 4.89 -10.31
C SER A 94 24.67 5.70 -10.77
N HIS A 95 24.45 6.79 -11.50
CA HIS A 95 25.50 7.60 -12.13
C HIS A 95 25.67 8.99 -11.50
N ILE A 96 24.91 9.32 -10.44
CA ILE A 96 24.98 10.63 -9.79
C ILE A 96 26.26 10.72 -8.94
N GLU A 97 26.95 11.87 -9.00
CA GLU A 97 28.22 12.08 -8.31
C GLU A 97 28.13 13.22 -7.28
N SER A 98 27.05 14.00 -7.29
CA SER A 98 26.87 15.17 -6.44
C SER A 98 25.43 15.36 -5.96
N GLY A 99 25.27 16.16 -4.91
CA GLY A 99 23.95 16.60 -4.45
C GLY A 99 23.20 17.45 -5.49
N LYS A 100 23.92 18.10 -6.42
CA LYS A 100 23.30 18.84 -7.53
C LYS A 100 22.63 17.86 -8.52
N ASP A 101 23.32 16.79 -8.90
CA ASP A 101 22.76 15.76 -9.79
C ASP A 101 21.52 15.11 -9.18
N LEU A 102 21.52 14.94 -7.85
CA LEU A 102 20.37 14.47 -7.10
C LEU A 102 19.20 15.48 -7.19
N ASN A 103 19.45 16.77 -6.93
CA ASN A 103 18.41 17.80 -6.97
C ASN A 103 17.81 18.02 -8.36
N ASP A 104 18.60 17.83 -9.41
CA ASP A 104 18.16 18.01 -10.81
C ASP A 104 17.46 16.77 -11.39
N TYR A 105 17.29 15.70 -10.61
CA TYR A 105 16.63 14.48 -11.08
C TYR A 105 15.17 14.75 -11.47
N PRO A 106 14.76 14.46 -12.72
CA PRO A 106 13.49 14.95 -13.28
C PRO A 106 12.26 14.19 -12.81
N PHE A 107 12.44 13.09 -12.06
CA PHE A 107 11.34 12.21 -11.64
C PHE A 107 11.11 12.23 -10.13
N TRP A 108 11.56 13.26 -9.41
CA TRP A 108 11.14 13.43 -8.03
C TRP A 108 9.62 13.60 -7.96
N PRO A 109 8.92 12.80 -7.13
CA PRO A 109 7.49 12.99 -6.91
C PRO A 109 7.24 14.28 -6.13
N ASP A 110 6.16 14.97 -6.46
CA ASP A 110 5.58 15.99 -5.60
C ASP A 110 4.59 15.31 -4.64
N PRO A 111 4.69 15.53 -3.31
CA PRO A 111 3.68 15.06 -2.36
C PRO A 111 2.26 15.50 -2.71
N GLU A 112 2.09 16.64 -3.37
CA GLU A 112 0.79 17.15 -3.81
C GLU A 112 0.17 16.32 -4.97
N TRP A 113 0.89 15.32 -5.50
CA TRP A 113 0.37 14.36 -6.48
C TRP A 113 -0.36 13.18 -5.84
N TYR A 114 -0.82 13.35 -4.62
CA TYR A 114 -1.66 12.40 -3.90
C TYR A 114 -2.91 13.10 -3.39
N ASP A 115 -4.06 12.45 -3.60
CA ASP A 115 -5.32 12.80 -2.97
C ASP A 115 -5.38 12.15 -1.57
N TYR A 116 -5.12 12.99 -0.57
CA TYR A 116 -5.14 12.61 0.83
C TYR A 116 -6.53 12.67 1.46
N ASP A 117 -7.52 13.28 0.81
CA ASP A 117 -8.88 13.35 1.37
C ASP A 117 -9.48 11.94 1.46
N ILE A 118 -9.22 11.09 0.46
CA ILE A 118 -9.62 9.68 0.47
C ILE A 118 -8.92 8.91 1.57
N TYR A 119 -7.61 9.18 1.77
CA TYR A 119 -6.86 8.52 2.83
C TYR A 119 -7.49 8.80 4.20
N VAL A 120 -7.85 10.07 4.44
CA VAL A 120 -8.54 10.47 5.66
C VAL A 120 -9.91 9.78 5.74
N GLU A 121 -10.72 9.85 4.69
CA GLU A 121 -12.05 9.22 4.66
C GLU A 121 -11.99 7.71 4.98
N GLU A 122 -11.11 6.97 4.31
CA GLU A 122 -10.93 5.54 4.53
C GLU A 122 -10.42 5.25 5.95
N ALA A 123 -9.45 6.02 6.42
CA ALA A 123 -8.88 5.81 7.74
C ALA A 123 -9.91 6.04 8.85
N GLU A 124 -10.75 7.08 8.72
CA GLU A 124 -11.82 7.34 9.67
C GLU A 124 -12.89 6.25 9.61
N LYS A 125 -13.33 5.86 8.41
CA LYS A 125 -14.29 4.77 8.22
C LYS A 125 -13.83 3.48 8.90
N PHE A 126 -12.60 3.04 8.66
CA PHE A 126 -12.08 1.80 9.24
C PHE A 126 -11.83 1.90 10.75
N ARG A 127 -11.37 3.06 11.22
CA ARG A 127 -11.22 3.35 12.66
C ARG A 127 -12.56 3.23 13.37
N ASP A 128 -13.62 3.81 12.82
CA ASP A 128 -14.95 3.84 13.40
C ASP A 128 -15.61 2.45 13.38
N GLN A 129 -15.22 1.59 12.44
CA GLN A 129 -15.55 0.17 12.41
C GLN A 129 -14.76 -0.67 13.44
N GLY A 130 -13.80 -0.07 14.15
CA GLY A 130 -13.03 -0.74 15.21
C GLY A 130 -11.81 -1.52 14.73
N TYR A 131 -11.30 -1.23 13.53
CA TYR A 131 -10.05 -1.81 13.01
C TYR A 131 -8.82 -0.97 13.37
N ALA A 132 -7.65 -1.62 13.40
CA ALA A 132 -6.40 -0.90 13.35
C ALA A 132 -6.14 -0.47 11.90
N VAL A 133 -5.76 0.78 11.70
CA VAL A 133 -5.53 1.32 10.35
C VAL A 133 -4.06 1.67 10.19
N TYR A 134 -3.49 1.34 9.03
CA TYR A 134 -2.18 1.82 8.60
C TYR A 134 -2.14 2.03 7.09
N GLY A 135 -1.12 2.75 6.63
CA GLY A 135 -0.92 3.12 5.23
C GLY A 135 -0.42 4.54 5.12
#